data_AF-A0A950PV93-F1
#
_entry.id   AF-A0A950PV93-F1
#
_cell.length_a   1.000
_cell.length_b   1.000
_cell.length_c   1.000
_cell.angle_alpha   90.00
_cell.angle_beta   90.00
_cell.angle_gamma   90.00
#
_symmetry.space_group_name_H-M   'P 1'
#
loop_
_entity.id
_entity.type
_entity.pdbx_description
1 polymer ?
#
loop_
_entity_poly.entity_id
_entity_poly.type
_entity_poly.pdbx_seq_one_letter_code
_entity_poly.pdbx_strand_id
1 'polypeptide(L)'
;MSRRLILQRLTLEARPYYPRIGLAMALGVLAGVLSIVPPLAFRIIINAVLIPPRGHAADLKALYLSLGLTSVALILANCAIYGQTYLTAWSGQHLVARLRVRLFERMLNLPLGEFDKWRPGELIARFSTDLQIMIDAVSVSVPQLVVAVATFA
;
A
#
# COMPACT_ATOMS: atom_id res chain seq x y z
N MET A 1 -30.20 12.63 4.07
CA MET A 1 -28.84 13.21 3.94
C MET A 1 -28.08 12.42 2.86
N SER A 2 -27.72 13.04 1.74
CA SER A 2 -27.24 12.34 0.53
C SER A 2 -25.87 11.69 0.73
N ARG A 3 -25.72 10.40 0.39
CA ARG A 3 -24.47 9.62 0.46
C ARG A 3 -23.29 10.33 -0.23
N ARG A 4 -23.55 11.12 -1.28
CA ARG A 4 -22.53 11.88 -2.02
C ARG A 4 -21.87 12.99 -1.18
N LEU A 5 -22.61 13.67 -0.30
CA LEU A 5 -22.08 14.76 0.53
C LEU A 5 -21.16 14.24 1.66
N ILE A 6 -21.42 13.03 2.15
CA ILE A 6 -20.61 12.37 3.18
C ILE A 6 -19.26 11.96 2.58
N LEU A 7 -19.28 11.36 1.38
CA LEU A 7 -18.07 11.01 0.63
C LEU A 7 -17.23 12.25 0.30
N GLN A 8 -17.87 13.34 -0.14
CA GLN A 8 -17.17 14.57 -0.51
C GLN A 8 -16.49 15.25 0.69
N ARG A 9 -17.11 15.20 1.88
CA ARG A 9 -16.52 15.72 3.13
C ARG A 9 -15.35 14.86 3.62
N LEU A 10 -15.49 13.54 3.57
CA LEU A 10 -14.40 12.60 3.89
C LEU A 10 -13.18 12.79 2.97
N THR A 11 -13.39 12.98 1.67
CA THR A 11 -12.30 13.25 0.72
C THR A 11 -11.62 14.60 0.93
N LEU A 12 -12.35 15.61 1.43
CA LEU A 12 -11.80 16.93 1.75
C LEU A 12 -11.01 16.92 3.08
N GLU A 13 -11.39 16.10 4.06
CA GLU A 13 -10.61 15.92 5.30
C GLU A 13 -9.39 15.02 5.13
N ALA A 14 -9.43 14.06 4.20
CA ALA A 14 -8.26 13.27 3.80
C ALA A 14 -7.25 14.04 2.92
N ARG A 15 -7.61 15.27 2.50
CA ARG A 15 -6.84 16.11 1.56
C ARG A 15 -5.36 16.36 1.93
N PRO A 16 -4.97 16.50 3.20
CA PRO A 16 -3.56 16.63 3.59
C PRO A 16 -2.73 15.37 3.34
N TYR A 17 -3.38 14.23 3.08
CA TYR A 17 -2.76 12.92 3.01
C TYR A 17 -2.50 12.42 1.57
N TYR A 18 -3.13 13.03 0.56
CA TYR A 18 -2.91 12.70 -0.86
C TYR A 18 -1.47 12.78 -1.37
N PRO A 19 -0.60 13.75 -1.00
CA PRO A 19 0.76 13.78 -1.54
C PRO A 19 1.60 12.57 -1.08
N ARG A 20 1.33 12.04 0.12
CA ARG A 20 2.04 10.87 0.65
C ARG A 20 1.49 9.57 0.08
N ILE A 21 0.18 9.47 -0.14
CA ILE A 21 -0.43 8.34 -0.88
C ILE A 21 0.06 8.33 -2.32
N GLY A 22 0.22 9.50 -2.96
CA GLY A 22 0.80 9.62 -4.29
C GLY A 22 2.24 9.11 -4.36
N LEU A 23 3.07 9.46 -3.36
CA LEU A 23 4.44 8.95 -3.26
C LEU A 23 4.47 7.43 -3.02
N ALA A 24 3.59 6.92 -2.16
CA ALA A 24 3.44 5.47 -1.93
C ALA A 24 2.98 4.74 -3.21
N MET A 25 2.05 5.32 -3.98
CA MET A 25 1.64 4.78 -5.29
C MET A 25 2.80 4.77 -6.28
N ALA A 26 3.60 5.84 -6.37
CA ALA A 26 4.75 5.90 -7.26
C ALA A 26 5.80 4.83 -6.92
N LEU A 27 6.09 4.63 -5.63
CA LEU A 27 6.97 3.57 -5.15
C LEU A 27 6.41 2.17 -5.47
N GLY A 28 5.10 1.99 -5.32
CA GLY A 28 4.43 0.73 -5.65
C GLY A 28 4.47 0.39 -7.13
N VAL A 29 4.26 1.38 -8.00
CA VAL A 29 4.40 1.20 -9.47
C VAL A 29 5.85 0.86 -9.83
N LEU A 30 6.83 1.55 -9.24
CA LEU A 30 8.25 1.21 -9.43
C LEU A 30 8.55 -0.23 -9.01
N ALA A 31 8.06 -0.66 -7.85
CA ALA A 31 8.20 -2.03 -7.38
C ALA A 31 7.54 -3.05 -8.33
N GLY A 32 6.36 -2.73 -8.86
CA GLY A 32 5.66 -3.56 -9.85
C GLY A 32 6.49 -3.74 -11.11
N VAL A 33 7.04 -2.67 -11.67
CA VAL A 33 7.93 -2.73 -12.86
C VAL A 33 9.19 -3.55 -12.56
N LEU A 34 9.80 -3.37 -11.39
CA LEU A 34 10.99 -4.14 -10.97
C LEU A 34 10.67 -5.64 -10.78
N SER A 35 9.42 -6.01 -10.49
CA SER A 35 8.99 -7.41 -10.34
C SER A 35 9.03 -8.22 -11.64
N ILE A 36 9.16 -7.56 -12.80
CA ILE A 36 9.31 -8.18 -14.12
C ILE A 36 10.76 -8.67 -14.35
N VAL A 37 11.74 -8.16 -13.59
CA VAL A 37 13.16 -8.50 -13.79
C VAL A 37 13.48 -9.98 -13.49
N PRO A 38 13.01 -10.59 -12.38
CA PRO A 38 13.26 -12.01 -12.10
C PRO A 38 12.81 -12.99 -13.21
N PRO A 39 11.60 -12.91 -13.79
CA PRO A 39 11.22 -13.82 -14.88
C PRO A 39 12.04 -13.61 -16.17
N LEU A 40 12.42 -12.37 -16.49
CA LEU A 40 13.32 -12.09 -17.62
C LEU A 40 14.71 -12.70 -17.40
N ALA A 41 15.24 -12.59 -16.18
CA ALA A 41 16.51 -13.19 -15.82
C ALA A 41 16.47 -14.71 -15.89
N PHE A 42 15.40 -15.34 -15.41
CA PHE A 42 15.20 -16.78 -15.54
C PHE A 42 15.20 -17.24 -17.00
N ARG A 43 14.55 -16.47 -17.89
CA ARG A 43 14.57 -16.73 -19.34
C ARG A 43 15.99 -16.67 -19.92
N ILE A 44 16.81 -15.71 -19.48
CA ILE A 44 18.21 -15.59 -19.90
C ILE A 44 19.03 -16.78 -19.39
N ILE A 45 18.88 -17.15 -18.11
CA ILE A 45 19.58 -18.29 -17.50
C ILE A 45 19.27 -19.59 -18.27
N ILE A 46 18.00 -19.84 -18.59
CA ILE A 46 17.59 -21.04 -19.34
C ILE A 46 18.20 -21.03 -20.75
N ASN A 47 18.09 -19.92 -21.48
CA ASN A 47 18.58 -19.84 -22.86
C ASN A 47 20.12 -19.79 -22.97
N ALA A 48 20.83 -19.30 -21.95
CA ALA A 48 22.28 -19.18 -21.95
C ALA A 48 23.00 -20.43 -21.40
N VAL A 49 22.35 -21.19 -20.50
CA VAL A 49 22.99 -22.31 -19.79
C VAL A 49 22.35 -23.67 -20.12
N LEU A 50 21.02 -23.75 -20.22
CA LEU A 50 20.30 -25.03 -20.41
C LEU A 50 20.10 -25.39 -21.89
N ILE A 51 19.92 -24.40 -22.79
CA ILE A 51 19.75 -24.62 -24.24
C ILE A 51 20.62 -23.63 -25.04
N PRO A 52 21.96 -23.75 -24.98
CA PRO A 52 22.83 -22.88 -25.78
C PRO A 52 22.55 -23.08 -27.29
N PRO A 53 22.50 -22.00 -28.09
CA PRO A 53 22.46 -22.11 -29.55
C PRO A 53 23.60 -23.01 -30.04
N ARG A 54 23.28 -24.02 -30.85
CA ARG A 54 24.20 -25.07 -31.32
C ARG A 54 25.59 -24.49 -31.64
N GLY A 55 26.60 -24.86 -30.83
CA GLY A 55 28.01 -24.56 -31.09
C GLY A 55 28.68 -23.49 -30.21
N HIS A 56 27.97 -22.85 -29.26
CA HIS A 56 28.59 -21.90 -28.33
C HIS A 56 28.78 -22.52 -26.93
N ALA A 57 29.97 -22.32 -26.34
CA ALA A 57 30.25 -22.72 -24.96
C ALA A 57 29.37 -21.92 -23.98
N ALA A 58 29.05 -22.51 -22.82
CA ALA A 58 28.25 -21.85 -21.79
C ALA A 58 28.87 -20.50 -21.41
N ASP A 59 28.12 -19.42 -21.66
CA ASP A 59 28.63 -18.05 -21.52
C ASP A 59 28.52 -17.60 -20.05
N LEU A 60 29.47 -18.09 -19.23
CA LEU A 60 29.49 -17.88 -17.77
C LEU A 60 29.47 -16.39 -17.41
N LYS A 61 30.06 -15.51 -18.24
CA LYS A 61 30.01 -14.06 -18.03
C LYS A 61 28.59 -13.49 -18.14
N ALA A 62 27.82 -13.93 -19.14
CA ALA A 62 26.44 -13.50 -19.30
C ALA A 62 25.57 -14.01 -18.14
N LEU A 63 25.87 -15.20 -17.61
CA LEU A 63 25.22 -15.74 -16.43
C LEU A 63 25.47 -14.87 -15.19
N TYR A 64 26.74 -14.61 -14.83
CA TYR A 64 27.06 -13.77 -13.67
C TYR A 64 26.50 -12.34 -13.79
N LEU A 65 26.51 -11.77 -15.00
CA LEU A 65 25.97 -10.43 -15.24
C LEU A 65 24.44 -10.39 -15.10
N SER A 66 23.73 -11.39 -15.62
CA SER A 66 22.27 -11.51 -15.45
C SER A 66 21.88 -11.75 -13.98
N LEU A 67 22.65 -12.56 -13.25
CA LEU A 67 22.43 -12.81 -11.83
C LEU A 67 22.64 -11.54 -10.99
N GLY A 68 23.70 -10.79 -11.30
CA GLY A 68 24.03 -9.51 -10.65
C GLY A 68 22.98 -8.43 -10.93
N LEU A 69 22.48 -8.33 -12.16
CA LEU A 69 21.40 -7.38 -12.50
C LEU A 69 20.11 -7.71 -11.73
N THR A 70 19.79 -9.00 -11.62
CA THR A 70 18.56 -9.47 -10.95
C THR A 70 18.62 -9.24 -9.45
N SER A 71 19.75 -9.50 -8.80
CA SER A 71 19.92 -9.27 -7.37
C SER A 71 19.78 -7.79 -7.03
N VAL A 72 20.39 -6.90 -7.81
CA VAL A 72 20.24 -5.45 -7.66
C VAL A 72 18.79 -5.02 -7.86
N ALA A 73 18.11 -5.50 -8.91
CA ALA A 73 16.71 -5.19 -9.15
C ALA A 73 15.78 -5.66 -8.02
N LEU A 74 16.01 -6.86 -7.48
CA LEU A 74 15.26 -7.38 -6.33
C LEU A 74 15.47 -6.52 -5.07
N ILE A 75 16.70 -6.10 -4.79
CA ILE A 75 16.99 -5.24 -3.64
C ILE A 75 16.23 -3.91 -3.79
N LEU A 76 16.31 -3.28 -4.97
CA LEU A 76 15.56 -2.05 -5.26
C LEU A 76 14.05 -2.23 -5.12
N ALA A 77 13.50 -3.33 -5.65
CA ALA A 77 12.08 -3.64 -5.54
C ALA A 77 11.64 -3.74 -4.07
N ASN A 78 12.37 -4.50 -3.26
CA ASN A 78 12.07 -4.67 -1.85
C ASN A 78 12.19 -3.35 -1.07
N CYS A 79 13.21 -2.52 -1.36
CA CYS A 79 13.32 -1.19 -0.77
C CYS A 79 12.12 -0.30 -1.13
N ALA A 80 11.67 -0.33 -2.38
CA ALA A 80 10.49 0.43 -2.82
C ALA A 80 9.20 -0.04 -2.12
N ILE A 81 8.99 -1.36 -2.03
CA ILE A 81 7.86 -1.97 -1.30
C ILE A 81 7.88 -1.57 0.18
N TYR A 82 9.05 -1.63 0.81
CA TYR A 82 9.20 -1.24 2.21
C TYR A 82 8.86 0.24 2.40
N GLY A 83 9.37 1.12 1.54
CA GLY A 83 9.04 2.54 1.56
C GLY A 83 7.54 2.79 1.41
N GLN A 84 6.91 2.17 0.41
CA GLN A 84 5.46 2.25 0.21
C GLN A 84 4.70 1.82 1.48
N THR A 85 5.05 0.67 2.04
CA THR A 85 4.38 0.09 3.21
C THR A 85 4.53 1.00 4.42
N TYR A 86 5.73 1.54 4.65
CA TYR A 86 6.01 2.45 5.76
C TYR A 86 5.22 3.76 5.64
N LEU A 87 5.27 4.41 4.47
CA LEU A 87 4.53 5.65 4.20
C LEU A 87 3.03 5.45 4.39
N THR A 88 2.51 4.29 3.99
CA THR A 88 1.09 3.90 4.08
C THR A 88 0.66 3.53 5.51
N ALA A 89 1.54 2.89 6.29
CA ALA A 89 1.26 2.58 7.67
C ALA A 89 1.28 3.85 8.53
N TRP A 90 2.34 4.65 8.41
CA TRP A 90 2.49 5.91 9.14
C TRP A 90 1.29 6.82 8.89
N SER A 91 0.87 6.86 7.63
CA SER A 91 -0.36 7.47 7.12
C SER A 91 -1.63 7.12 7.86
N GLY A 92 -1.99 5.83 7.81
CA GLY A 92 -3.23 5.37 8.37
C GLY A 92 -3.24 5.62 9.87
N GLN A 93 -2.14 5.31 10.55
CA GLN A 93 -2.03 5.44 12.00
C GLN A 93 -2.16 6.90 12.47
N HIS A 94 -1.54 7.86 11.77
CA HIS A 94 -1.68 9.28 12.13
C HIS A 94 -3.10 9.81 11.94
N LEU A 95 -3.83 9.30 10.93
CA LEU A 95 -5.22 9.66 10.70
C LEU A 95 -6.13 9.05 11.78
N VAL A 96 -5.94 7.76 12.11
CA VAL A 96 -6.68 7.06 13.18
C VAL A 96 -6.52 7.81 14.50
N ALA A 97 -5.28 8.18 14.84
CA ALA A 97 -4.98 8.88 16.09
C ALA A 97 -5.76 10.20 16.22
N ARG A 98 -5.78 11.02 15.16
CA ARG A 98 -6.55 12.29 15.16
C ARG A 98 -8.05 12.06 15.27
N LEU A 99 -8.58 11.08 14.55
CA LEU A 99 -10.02 10.79 14.59
C LEU A 99 -10.45 10.27 15.95
N ARG A 100 -9.63 9.45 16.62
CA ARG A 100 -9.88 9.01 18.00
C ARG A 100 -9.95 10.18 18.97
N VAL A 101 -9.01 11.13 18.90
CA VAL A 101 -9.03 12.33 19.77
C VAL A 101 -10.31 13.14 19.54
N ARG A 102 -10.64 13.45 18.28
CA ARG A 102 -11.83 14.24 17.94
C ARG A 102 -13.13 13.53 18.35
N LEU A 103 -13.20 12.20 18.23
CA LEU A 103 -14.33 11.42 18.71
C LEU A 103 -14.48 11.54 20.22
N PHE A 104 -13.38 11.39 20.95
CA PHE A 104 -13.38 11.49 22.40
C PHE A 104 -13.92 12.85 22.86
N GLU A 105 -13.44 13.95 22.26
CA GLU A 105 -13.93 15.30 22.53
C GLU A 105 -15.43 15.44 22.24
N ARG A 106 -15.92 14.82 21.16
CA ARG A 106 -17.33 14.90 20.78
C ARG A 106 -18.24 14.09 21.68
N MET A 107 -17.75 12.94 22.17
CA MET A 107 -18.47 12.11 23.14
C MET A 107 -18.58 12.80 24.49
N LEU A 108 -17.55 13.54 24.92
CA LEU A 108 -17.60 14.32 26.16
C LEU A 108 -18.62 15.46 26.12
N ASN A 109 -19.03 15.91 24.93
CA ASN A 109 -19.99 17.00 24.75
C ASN A 109 -21.41 16.51 24.37
N LEU A 110 -21.69 15.21 24.44
CA LEU A 110 -22.99 14.65 24.02
C LEU A 110 -24.02 14.75 25.17
N PRO A 111 -25.30 15.11 24.90
CA PRO A 111 -26.33 15.18 25.93
C PRO A 111 -26.58 13.82 26.61
N LEU A 112 -26.79 13.83 27.93
CA LEU A 112 -27.03 12.62 28.75
C LEU A 112 -28.18 11.73 28.24
N GLY A 113 -29.24 12.32 27.65
CA GLY A 113 -30.37 11.56 27.10
C GLY A 113 -30.06 10.76 25.82
N GLU A 114 -28.95 11.07 25.13
CA GLU A 114 -28.44 10.26 24.02
C GLU A 114 -27.56 9.10 24.52
N PHE A 115 -26.89 9.27 25.67
CA PHE A 115 -26.06 8.24 26.29
C PHE A 115 -26.87 7.04 26.79
N ASP A 116 -28.10 7.25 27.26
CA ASP A 116 -28.98 6.18 27.77
C ASP A 116 -29.45 5.17 26.70
N LYS A 117 -29.32 5.53 25.41
CA LYS A 117 -29.74 4.66 24.30
C LYS A 117 -28.68 3.59 23.94
N TRP A 118 -27.45 3.73 24.41
CA TRP A 118 -26.31 2.90 24.01
C TRP A 118 -25.61 2.30 25.23
N ARG A 119 -25.11 1.06 25.10
CA ARG A 119 -24.33 0.45 26.20
C ARG A 119 -23.04 1.23 26.45
N PRO A 120 -22.61 1.40 27.71
CA PRO A 120 -21.33 2.03 28.03
C PRO A 120 -20.18 1.35 27.29
N GLY A 121 -19.39 2.13 26.55
CA GLY A 121 -18.21 1.64 25.81
C GLY A 121 -18.48 1.04 24.43
N GLU A 122 -19.73 0.69 24.08
CA GLU A 122 -20.06 0.11 22.77
C GLU A 122 -19.86 1.12 21.64
N LEU A 123 -20.28 2.38 21.86
CA LEU A 123 -20.07 3.47 20.90
C LEU A 123 -18.59 3.68 20.55
N ILE A 124 -17.71 3.72 21.56
CA ILE A 124 -16.26 3.93 21.37
C ILE A 124 -15.66 2.77 20.58
N ALA A 125 -15.98 1.53 20.97
CA ALA A 125 -15.43 0.35 20.33
C ALA A 125 -15.88 0.25 18.87
N ARG A 126 -17.18 0.43 18.60
CA ARG A 126 -17.75 0.31 17.26
C ARG A 126 -17.23 1.39 16.32
N PHE A 127 -17.22 2.65 16.75
CA PHE A 127 -16.66 3.74 15.95
C PHE A 127 -15.15 3.61 15.73
N SER A 128 -14.40 3.17 16.74
CA SER A 128 -12.95 2.96 16.59
C SER A 128 -12.66 1.88 15.55
N THR A 129 -13.42 0.78 15.55
CA THR A 129 -13.32 -0.29 14.56
C THR A 129 -13.74 0.21 13.17
N ASP A 130 -14.86 0.91 13.05
CA ASP A 130 -15.35 1.42 11.77
C ASP A 130 -14.37 2.43 11.14
N LEU A 131 -13.76 3.29 11.96
CA LEU A 131 -12.72 4.21 11.52
C LEU A 131 -11.46 3.49 11.04
N GLN A 132 -11.04 2.45 11.76
CA GLN A 132 -9.89 1.63 11.37
C GLN A 132 -10.15 1.00 9.99
N ILE A 133 -11.31 0.39 9.79
CA ILE A 133 -11.71 -0.24 8.52
C ILE A 133 -11.73 0.79 7.37
N MET A 134 -12.30 1.99 7.61
CA MET A 134 -12.35 3.03 6.58
C MET A 134 -10.94 3.50 6.17
N ILE A 135 -10.04 3.60 7.14
CA ILE A 135 -8.66 4.03 6.90
C ILE A 135 -7.86 2.95 6.18
N ASP A 136 -8.02 1.69 6.56
CA ASP A 136 -7.38 0.56 5.89
C ASP A 136 -7.88 0.42 4.45
N ALA A 137 -9.17 0.68 4.21
CA ALA A 137 -9.72 0.70 2.85
C ALA A 137 -9.05 1.78 1.98
N VAL A 138 -8.94 3.02 2.48
CA VAL A 138 -8.40 4.15 1.71
C VAL A 138 -6.87 4.14 1.61
N SER A 139 -6.19 3.76 2.70
CA SER A 139 -4.73 3.85 2.79
C SER A 139 -4.05 2.59 2.30
N VAL A 140 -4.58 1.41 2.58
CA VAL A 140 -3.92 0.14 2.25
C VAL A 140 -4.55 -0.48 0.99
N SER A 141 -5.87 -0.68 1.01
CA SER A 141 -6.55 -1.48 -0.01
C SER A 141 -6.58 -0.79 -1.37
N VAL A 142 -6.91 0.50 -1.43
CA VAL A 142 -6.95 1.26 -2.70
C VAL A 142 -5.56 1.33 -3.37
N PRO A 143 -4.46 1.71 -2.68
CA PRO A 143 -3.15 1.70 -3.30
C PRO A 143 -2.67 0.30 -3.70
N GLN A 144 -2.95 -0.73 -2.90
CA GLN A 144 -2.62 -2.11 -3.26
C GLN A 144 -3.33 -2.58 -4.52
N LEU A 145 -4.61 -2.23 -4.70
CA LEU A 145 -5.34 -2.54 -5.93
C LEU A 145 -4.71 -1.85 -7.15
N VAL A 146 -4.32 -0.59 -7.03
CA VAL A 146 -3.67 0.14 -8.13
C VAL A 146 -2.33 -0.49 -8.49
N VAL A 147 -1.52 -0.87 -7.49
CA VAL A 147 -0.26 -1.56 -7.73
C VAL A 147 -0.47 -2.95 -8.32
N ALA A 148 -1.44 -3.72 -7.82
CA ALA A 148 -1.75 -5.02 -8.36
C ALA A 148 -2.15 -4.92 -9.84
N VAL A 149 -3.04 -3.98 -10.18
CA VAL A 149 -3.41 -3.72 -11.58
C VAL A 149 -2.19 -3.31 -12.40
N ALA A 150 -1.32 -2.44 -11.90
CA ALA A 150 -0.12 -2.02 -12.62
C ALA A 150 0.92 -3.15 -12.82
N THR A 151 0.94 -4.15 -11.94
CA THR A 151 1.82 -5.32 -12.08
C THR A 151 1.24 -6.38 -13.02
N PHE A 152 -0.09 -6.53 -13.06
CA PHE A 152 -0.78 -7.53 -13.89
C PHE A 152 -1.23 -7.02 -15.28
N ALA A 153 -1.23 -5.70 -15.52
CA ALA A 153 -1.52 -5.08 -16.82
C ALA A 153 -0.26 -5.00 -17.69
#